data_AF-A0A0L6TY08-F1
#
_entry.id   AF-A0A0L6TY08-F1
#
_cell.length_a   1.000
_cell.length_b   1.000
_cell.length_c   1.000
_cell.angle_alpha   90.00
_cell.angle_beta   90.00
_cell.angle_gamma   90.00
#
_symmetry.space_group_name_H-M   'P 1'
#
loop_
_entity.id
_entity.type
_entity.pdbx_description
1 polymer ?
#
loop_
_entity_poly.entity_id
_entity_poly.type
_entity_poly.pdbx_seq_one_letter_code
_entity_poly.pdbx_strand_id
1 'polypeptide(L)'
;MKELIYYLPIALIVVSNVFYNICTKSTPQTANPFLSLFITYLVAAFITLILFLFTGLEHNVMNSLKELNWTSLVLGICVVTLEFGYITAYRFGWNISVASVVANITLGILLIPVGILFYKEILTPNHLVGIGLCFTGLFFINR
;
A
#
# COMPACT_ATOMS: atom_id res chain seq x y z
N MET A 1 12.77 -8.67 -22.63
CA MET A 1 13.26 -7.83 -21.51
C MET A 1 12.31 -6.69 -21.14
N LYS A 2 11.77 -5.91 -22.09
CA LYS A 2 10.81 -4.81 -21.78
C LYS A 2 9.54 -5.28 -21.05
N GLU A 3 8.95 -6.40 -21.48
CA GLU A 3 7.79 -7.01 -20.79
C GLU A 3 8.10 -7.40 -19.34
N LEU A 4 9.26 -8.01 -19.08
CA LEU A 4 9.64 -8.42 -17.72
C LEU A 4 9.80 -7.20 -16.79
N ILE A 5 10.38 -6.11 -17.31
CA ILE A 5 10.55 -4.84 -16.56
C ILE A 5 9.19 -4.17 -16.30
N TYR A 6 8.21 -4.33 -17.20
CA TYR A 6 6.87 -3.79 -17.03
C TYR A 6 6.08 -4.49 -15.91
N TYR A 7 6.17 -5.81 -15.81
CA TYR A 7 5.46 -6.58 -14.77
C TYR A 7 6.22 -6.71 -13.44
N LEU A 8 7.53 -6.44 -13.42
CA LEU A 8 8.35 -6.55 -12.22
C LEU A 8 7.83 -5.71 -11.02
N PRO A 9 7.43 -4.44 -11.18
CA PRO A 9 6.89 -3.64 -10.07
C PRO A 9 5.61 -4.26 -9.50
N ILE A 10 4.72 -4.75 -10.36
CA ILE A 10 3.48 -5.41 -9.94
C ILE A 10 3.78 -6.69 -9.18
N ALA A 11 4.71 -7.52 -9.68
CA ALA A 11 5.14 -8.72 -8.99
C ALA A 11 5.74 -8.40 -7.60
N LEU A 12 6.58 -7.36 -7.51
CA LEU A 12 7.14 -6.90 -6.24
C LEU A 12 6.03 -6.48 -5.27
N ILE A 13 5.08 -5.66 -5.72
CA ILE A 13 3.94 -5.20 -4.90
C ILE A 13 3.14 -6.39 -4.39
N VAL A 14 2.82 -7.37 -5.23
CA VAL A 14 2.04 -8.55 -4.85
C VAL A 14 2.78 -9.39 -3.81
N VAL A 15 4.06 -9.71 -4.06
CA VAL A 15 4.87 -10.50 -3.13
C VAL A 15 5.01 -9.78 -1.79
N SER A 16 5.31 -8.48 -1.80
CA SER A 16 5.37 -7.67 -0.58
C SER A 16 4.04 -7.65 0.15
N ASN A 17 2.91 -7.52 -0.55
CA ASN A 17 1.58 -7.56 0.06
C ASN A 17 1.25 -8.91 0.70
N VAL A 18 1.71 -10.02 0.12
CA VAL A 18 1.52 -11.36 0.72
C VAL A 18 2.25 -11.45 2.06
N PHE A 19 3.55 -11.13 2.09
CA PHE A 19 4.33 -11.13 3.34
C PHE A 19 3.76 -10.13 4.35
N TYR A 20 3.40 -8.94 3.88
CA TYR A 20 2.75 -7.91 4.68
C TYR A 20 1.55 -8.47 5.45
N ASN A 21 0.56 -9.00 4.73
CA ASN A 21 -0.66 -9.48 5.37
C ASN A 21 -0.44 -10.68 6.30
N ILE A 22 0.53 -11.56 5.99
CA ILE A 22 0.93 -12.68 6.87
C ILE A 22 1.54 -12.15 8.18
N CYS A 23 2.50 -11.22 8.09
CA CYS A 23 3.16 -10.63 9.26
C CYS A 23 2.16 -9.82 10.11
N THR A 24 1.29 -9.03 9.48
CA THR A 24 0.27 -8.23 10.16
C THR A 24 -0.75 -9.12 10.89
N LYS A 25 -1.19 -10.23 10.28
CA LYS A 25 -2.08 -11.19 10.96
C LYS A 25 -1.37 -11.92 12.11
N SER A 26 -0.08 -12.20 11.96
CA SER A 26 0.74 -12.88 12.97
C SER A 26 1.19 -11.95 14.11
N THR A 27 0.95 -10.65 14.00
CA THR A 27 1.28 -9.68 15.04
C THR A 27 0.50 -10.00 16.31
N PRO A 28 1.18 -10.18 17.47
CA PRO A 28 0.52 -10.61 18.70
C PRO A 28 -0.64 -9.70 19.10
N GLN A 29 -1.79 -10.31 19.44
CA GLN A 29 -2.97 -9.55 19.89
C GLN A 29 -2.74 -8.83 21.22
N THR A 30 -1.83 -9.36 22.05
CA THR A 30 -1.44 -8.79 23.35
C THR A 30 -0.46 -7.61 23.22
N ALA A 31 0.20 -7.43 22.07
CA ALA A 31 1.12 -6.33 21.85
C ALA A 31 0.39 -5.03 21.52
N ASN A 32 0.92 -3.89 21.97
CA ASN A 32 0.40 -2.60 21.56
C ASN A 32 0.66 -2.40 20.05
N PRO A 33 -0.38 -2.16 19.23
CA PRO A 33 -0.23 -2.05 17.78
C PRO A 33 0.67 -0.87 17.39
N PHE A 34 0.60 0.26 18.10
CA PHE A 34 1.46 1.41 17.82
C PHE A 34 2.93 1.15 18.15
N LEU A 35 3.21 0.35 19.18
CA LEU A 35 4.59 -0.06 19.49
C LEU A 35 5.14 -0.97 18.39
N SER A 36 4.34 -1.92 17.91
CA SER A 36 4.73 -2.78 16.78
C SER A 36 5.01 -1.95 15.52
N LEU A 37 4.13 -0.99 15.20
CA LEU A 37 4.30 -0.09 14.05
C LEU A 37 5.52 0.81 14.20
N PHE A 38 5.79 1.33 15.39
CA PHE A 38 6.98 2.13 15.66
C PHE A 38 8.27 1.36 15.34
N ILE A 39 8.37 0.10 15.79
CA ILE A 39 9.52 -0.76 15.46
C ILE A 39 9.59 -1.05 13.96
N THR A 40 8.46 -1.36 13.32
CA THR A 40 8.39 -1.56 11.86
C THR A 40 8.92 -0.34 11.11
N TYR A 41 8.56 0.88 11.54
CA TYR A 41 9.04 2.10 10.91
C TYR A 41 10.51 2.38 11.17
N LEU A 42 11.04 2.04 12.35
CA LEU A 42 12.48 2.14 12.58
C LEU A 42 13.26 1.20 11.67
N VAL A 43 12.80 -0.04 11.49
CA VAL A 43 13.41 -1.00 10.57
C VAL A 43 13.30 -0.51 9.13
N ALA A 44 12.13 -0.02 8.72
CA ALA A 44 11.93 0.54 7.38
C ALA A 44 12.84 1.74 7.13
N ALA A 45 12.90 2.70 8.07
CA ALA A 45 13.76 3.87 8.00
C ALA A 45 15.24 3.48 7.89
N PHE A 46 15.69 2.49 8.67
CA PHE A 46 17.05 1.98 8.63
C PHE A 46 17.40 1.34 7.28
N ILE A 47 16.51 0.48 6.74
CA ILE A 47 16.71 -0.12 5.41
C ILE A 47 16.73 0.96 4.32
N THR A 48 15.79 1.91 4.36
CA THR A 48 15.77 3.02 3.38
C THR A 48 17.00 3.90 3.47
N LEU A 49 17.53 4.13 4.68
CA LEU A 49 18.75 4.88 4.89
C LEU A 49 19.95 4.17 4.26
N ILE A 50 20.08 2.85 4.48
CA ILE A 50 21.13 2.05 3.84
C ILE A 50 21.03 2.14 2.32
N LEU A 51 19.85 1.91 1.76
CA LEU A 51 19.63 1.97 0.31
C LEU A 51 19.95 3.35 -0.25
N PHE A 52 19.55 4.42 0.45
CA PHE A 52 19.85 5.80 0.08
C PHE A 52 21.36 6.07 0.04
N LEU A 53 22.13 5.55 1.02
CA LEU A 53 23.58 5.66 1.03
C LEU A 53 24.24 4.91 -0.15
N PHE A 54 23.68 3.77 -0.57
CA PHE A 54 24.19 2.98 -1.70
C PHE A 54 23.81 3.53 -3.08
N THR A 55 22.68 4.24 -3.21
CA THR A 55 22.20 4.79 -4.50
C THR A 55 22.83 6.13 -4.88
N GLY A 56 23.67 6.70 -4.00
CA GLY A 56 24.49 7.87 -4.31
C GLY A 56 23.75 9.20 -4.13
N LEU A 57 24.35 10.09 -3.33
CA LEU A 57 24.00 11.50 -3.29
C LEU A 57 24.54 12.18 -4.55
N GLU A 58 23.82 12.08 -5.68
CA GLU A 58 24.19 12.84 -6.89
C GLU A 58 24.16 14.36 -6.64
N HIS A 59 23.45 14.82 -5.60
CA HIS A 59 23.39 16.20 -5.15
C HIS A 59 23.62 16.32 -3.63
N ASN A 60 24.05 17.49 -3.19
CA ASN A 60 24.25 17.83 -1.78
C ASN A 60 22.98 17.48 -0.97
N VAL A 61 23.09 16.74 0.14
CA VAL A 61 21.94 16.25 0.95
C VAL A 61 20.94 17.37 1.25
N MET A 62 21.45 18.57 1.52
CA MET A 62 20.67 19.77 1.83
C MET A 62 19.81 20.27 0.66
N ASN A 63 20.19 20.00 -0.59
CA ASN A 63 19.39 20.34 -1.77
C ASN A 63 18.31 19.29 -2.03
N SER A 64 18.59 18.00 -1.85
CA SER A 64 17.58 16.94 -1.95
C SER A 64 16.52 17.03 -0.84
N LEU A 65 16.89 17.52 0.36
CA LEU A 65 15.94 17.85 1.42
C LEU A 65 15.03 19.04 1.09
N LYS A 66 15.45 19.94 0.20
CA LYS A 66 14.59 21.04 -0.29
C LYS A 66 13.63 20.59 -1.39
N GLU A 67 13.96 19.52 -2.10
CA GLU A 67 13.07 18.87 -3.08
C GLU A 67 12.01 17.98 -2.42
N LEU A 68 12.22 17.61 -1.14
CA LEU A 68 11.24 16.90 -0.35
C LEU A 68 10.01 17.78 -0.10
N ASN A 69 8.88 17.35 -0.67
CA ASN A 69 7.61 18.05 -0.61
C ASN A 69 6.77 17.63 0.61
N TRP A 70 5.68 18.37 0.85
CA TRP A 70 4.61 18.05 1.81
C TRP A 70 4.05 16.62 1.63
N THR A 71 4.22 16.04 0.45
CA THR A 71 3.77 14.68 0.11
C THR A 71 4.38 13.63 1.03
N SER A 72 5.66 13.73 1.40
CA SER A 72 6.31 12.75 2.28
C SER A 72 5.71 12.73 3.68
N LEU A 73 5.31 13.89 4.21
CA LEU A 73 4.62 13.98 5.51
C LEU A 73 3.24 13.33 5.45
N VAL A 74 2.47 13.64 4.41
CA VAL A 74 1.12 13.07 4.23
C VAL A 74 1.20 11.57 3.98
N LEU A 75 2.15 11.09 3.18
CA LEU A 75 2.40 9.67 2.97
C LEU A 75 2.72 8.95 4.28
N GLY A 76 3.54 9.55 5.16
CA GLY A 76 3.80 9.02 6.50
C GLY A 76 2.52 8.80 7.30
N ILE A 77 1.64 9.81 7.37
CA ILE A 77 0.35 9.72 8.07
C ILE A 77 -0.54 8.64 7.45
N CYS A 78 -0.60 8.56 6.12
CA CYS A 78 -1.37 7.56 5.40
C CYS A 78 -0.89 6.15 5.73
N VAL A 79 0.42 5.91 5.73
CA VAL A 79 1.00 4.59 6.05
C VAL A 79 0.63 4.18 7.48
N VAL A 80 0.71 5.07 8.47
CA VAL A 80 0.28 4.76 9.86
C VAL A 80 -1.17 4.31 9.92
N THR A 81 -2.06 5.02 9.24
CA THR A 81 -3.50 4.74 9.26
C THR A 81 -3.81 3.42 8.54
N LEU A 82 -3.14 3.18 7.40
CA LEU A 82 -3.30 1.98 6.58
C LEU A 82 -2.89 0.73 7.37
N GLU A 83 -1.72 0.80 7.99
CA GLU A 83 -1.13 -0.24 8.82
C GLU A 83 -1.99 -0.57 10.04
N PHE A 84 -2.39 0.48 10.77
CA PHE A 84 -3.30 0.34 11.90
C PHE A 84 -4.66 -0.27 11.49
N GLY A 85 -5.18 0.10 10.32
CA GLY A 85 -6.40 -0.44 9.74
C GLY A 85 -6.34 -1.94 9.52
N TYR A 86 -5.26 -2.45 8.90
CA TYR A 86 -5.09 -3.89 8.69
C TYR A 86 -4.91 -4.66 10.00
N ILE A 87 -4.09 -4.17 10.94
CA ILE A 87 -3.94 -4.80 12.25
C ILE A 87 -5.31 -4.93 12.94
N THR A 88 -6.10 -3.85 12.91
CA THR A 88 -7.41 -3.80 13.55
C THR A 88 -8.41 -4.74 12.88
N ALA A 89 -8.46 -4.78 11.54
CA ALA A 89 -9.30 -5.72 10.80
C ALA A 89 -8.98 -7.18 11.15
N TYR A 90 -7.68 -7.51 11.24
CA TYR A 90 -7.23 -8.85 11.62
C TYR A 90 -7.51 -9.23 13.07
N ARG A 91 -7.50 -8.24 13.98
CA ARG A 91 -7.92 -8.41 15.38
C ARG A 91 -9.43 -8.63 15.52
N PHE A 92 -10.25 -8.02 14.66
CA PHE A 92 -11.68 -8.29 14.57
C PHE A 92 -12.02 -9.66 13.95
N GLY A 93 -11.02 -10.50 13.70
CA GLY A 93 -11.24 -11.87 13.24
C GLY A 93 -11.34 -12.02 11.72
N TRP A 94 -11.11 -10.96 10.95
CA TRP A 94 -11.14 -11.06 9.49
C TRP A 94 -10.09 -12.04 8.97
N ASN A 95 -10.47 -12.81 7.95
CA ASN A 95 -9.57 -13.67 7.20
C ASN A 95 -8.60 -12.83 6.36
N ILE A 96 -7.37 -13.31 6.20
CA ILE A 96 -6.31 -12.63 5.43
C ILE A 96 -6.80 -12.30 4.02
N SER A 97 -7.35 -13.31 3.32
CA SER A 97 -7.82 -13.15 1.94
C SER A 97 -9.00 -12.19 1.84
N VAL A 98 -9.97 -12.26 2.75
CA VAL A 98 -11.18 -11.42 2.69
C VAL A 98 -10.82 -9.96 2.97
N ALA A 99 -10.04 -9.68 4.02
CA ALA A 99 -9.66 -8.30 4.37
C ALA A 99 -8.85 -7.64 3.25
N SER A 100 -7.84 -8.34 2.71
CA SER A 100 -7.00 -7.81 1.63
C SER A 100 -7.77 -7.60 0.34
N VAL A 101 -8.66 -8.52 -0.04
CA VAL A 101 -9.48 -8.37 -1.26
C VAL A 101 -10.47 -7.22 -1.11
N VAL A 102 -11.18 -7.14 0.01
CA VAL A 102 -12.15 -6.07 0.27
C VAL A 102 -11.46 -4.70 0.27
N ALA A 103 -10.32 -4.57 0.96
CA ALA A 103 -9.55 -3.34 1.02
C ALA A 103 -9.04 -2.90 -0.36
N ASN A 104 -8.41 -3.81 -1.12
CA ASN A 104 -7.83 -3.48 -2.42
C ASN A 104 -8.89 -3.19 -3.50
N ILE A 105 -10.00 -3.93 -3.53
CA ILE A 105 -11.10 -3.66 -4.46
C ILE A 105 -11.73 -2.30 -4.14
N THR A 106 -12.03 -2.05 -2.86
CA THR A 106 -12.64 -0.78 -2.43
C THR A 106 -11.72 0.40 -2.73
N LEU A 107 -10.42 0.25 -2.47
CA LEU A 107 -9.40 1.24 -2.82
C LEU A 107 -9.39 1.52 -4.33
N GLY A 108 -9.37 0.49 -5.17
CA GLY A 108 -9.39 0.64 -6.62
C GLY A 108 -10.62 1.41 -7.10
N ILE A 109 -11.80 1.09 -6.57
CA ILE A 109 -13.06 1.78 -6.88
C ILE A 109 -13.00 3.26 -6.47
N LEU A 110 -12.49 3.57 -5.28
CA LEU A 110 -12.39 4.94 -4.79
C LEU A 110 -11.32 5.77 -5.50
N LEU A 111 -10.27 5.14 -6.02
CA LEU A 111 -9.24 5.81 -6.79
C LEU A 111 -9.70 6.22 -8.19
N ILE A 112 -10.71 5.56 -8.76
CA ILE A 112 -11.24 5.89 -10.08
C ILE A 112 -11.75 7.33 -10.20
N PRO A 113 -12.66 7.84 -9.35
CA PRO A 113 -13.08 9.24 -9.43
C PRO A 113 -11.91 10.20 -9.16
N VAL A 114 -10.95 9.83 -8.30
CA VAL A 114 -9.74 10.62 -8.05
C VAL A 114 -8.86 10.69 -9.30
N GLY A 115 -8.66 9.58 -10.00
CA GLY A 115 -7.93 9.47 -11.26
C GLY A 115 -8.56 10.31 -12.37
N ILE A 116 -9.89 10.29 -12.49
CA ILE A 116 -10.61 11.12 -13.46
C ILE A 116 -10.49 12.61 -13.12
N LEU A 117 -10.76 13.01 -11.87
CA LEU A 117 -10.87 14.42 -11.48
C LEU A 117 -9.50 15.12 -11.37
N PHE A 118 -8.52 14.46 -10.76
CA PHE A 118 -7.21 15.05 -10.48
C PHE A 118 -6.16 14.72 -11.53
N TYR A 119 -6.19 13.50 -12.08
CA TYR A 119 -5.18 13.00 -13.04
C TYR A 119 -5.67 12.99 -14.50
N LYS A 120 -6.94 13.34 -14.75
CA LYS A 120 -7.57 13.37 -16.08
C LYS A 120 -7.46 12.03 -16.84
N GLU A 121 -7.54 10.93 -16.11
CA GLU A 121 -7.51 9.60 -16.69
C GLU A 121 -8.74 9.35 -17.58
N ILE A 122 -8.50 8.85 -18.80
CA ILE A 122 -9.57 8.49 -19.74
C ILE A 122 -9.98 7.04 -19.47
N LEU A 123 -11.16 6.86 -18.88
CA LEU A 123 -11.72 5.52 -18.71
C LEU A 123 -12.29 5.01 -20.03
N THR A 124 -11.86 3.81 -20.42
CA THR A 124 -12.49 3.09 -21.52
C THR A 124 -13.78 2.38 -21.03
N PRO A 125 -14.75 2.11 -21.92
CA PRO A 125 -15.95 1.35 -21.56
C PRO A 125 -15.66 -0.01 -20.92
N ASN A 126 -14.53 -0.63 -21.28
CA ASN A 126 -14.07 -1.89 -20.69
C ASN A 126 -13.71 -1.75 -19.21
N HIS A 127 -13.16 -0.60 -18.79
CA HIS A 127 -12.88 -0.34 -17.37
C HIS A 127 -14.17 -0.28 -16.54
N LEU A 128 -15.26 0.28 -17.09
CA LEU A 128 -16.57 0.32 -16.41
C LEU A 128 -17.16 -1.06 -16.20
N VAL A 129 -17.05 -1.95 -17.20
CA VAL A 129 -17.46 -3.36 -17.06
C VAL A 129 -16.61 -4.07 -16.01
N GLY A 130 -15.28 -3.84 -16.01
CA GLY A 130 -14.38 -4.38 -15.00
C GLY A 130 -14.74 -3.97 -13.57
N ILE A 131 -15.08 -2.70 -13.36
CA ILE A 131 -15.55 -2.18 -12.07
C ILE A 131 -16.83 -2.91 -11.63
N GLY A 132 -17.79 -3.08 -12.53
CA GLY A 132 -19.03 -3.83 -12.26
C GLY A 132 -18.74 -5.26 -11.82
N LEU A 133 -17.80 -5.95 -12.49
CA LEU A 133 -17.37 -7.29 -12.10
C LEU A 133 -16.67 -7.31 -10.73
N CYS A 134 -15.81 -6.34 -10.42
CA CYS A 134 -15.20 -6.22 -9.09
C CYS A 134 -16.23 -6.10 -7.97
N PHE A 135 -17.31 -5.33 -8.16
CA PHE A 135 -18.42 -5.25 -7.20
C PHE A 135 -19.12 -6.59 -7.00
N THR A 136 -19.40 -7.31 -8.09
CA THR A 136 -20.03 -8.64 -7.99
C THR A 136 -19.13 -9.63 -7.26
N GLY A 137 -17.82 -9.65 -7.55
CA GLY A 137 -16.84 -10.47 -6.85
C GLY A 137 -16.74 -10.13 -5.37
N LEU A 138 -16.75 -8.84 -5.02
CA LEU A 138 -16.75 -8.36 -3.65
C LEU A 138 -17.98 -8.84 -2.87
N PHE A 139 -19.17 -8.78 -3.50
CA PHE A 139 -20.42 -9.25 -2.90
C PHE A 139 -20.38 -10.75 -2.58
N PHE A 140 -19.84 -11.58 -3.49
CA PHE A 140 -19.70 -13.02 -3.26
C PHE A 140 -18.66 -13.36 -2.19
N ILE A 141 -17.56 -12.63 -2.12
CA ILE A 141 -16.49 -12.87 -1.14
C ILE A 141 -16.92 -12.47 0.28
N ASN A 142 -17.79 -11.47 0.40
CA ASN A 142 -18.27 -10.98 1.69
C ASN A 142 -19.46 -11.78 2.26
N ARG A 143 -19.98 -12.78 1.54
CA ARG A 143 -21.11 -13.62 1.98
C ARG A 143 -20.65 -15.02 2.37
#